data_AF-A0A2P6R781-F1
#
_entry.id   AF-A0A2P6R781-F1
#
_cell.length_a   1.000
_cell.length_b   1.000
_cell.length_c   1.000
_cell.angle_alpha   90.00
_cell.angle_beta   90.00
_cell.angle_gamma   90.00
#
_symmetry.space_group_name_H-M   'P 1'
#
loop_
_entity.id
_entity.type
_entity.pdbx_description
1 polymer ?
#
loop_
_entity_poly.entity_id
_entity_poly.type
_entity_poly.pdbx_seq_one_letter_code
_entity_poly.pdbx_strand_id
1 'polypeptide(L)' 'MVLATGRATWHVKNIAQALIYKAAQRVVLPTVEGQEGGKWIVIDSVFTMSAQESDSSCS' A
#
# COMPACT_ATOMS: atom_id res chain seq x y z
N MET A 1 6.33 13.41 1.04
CA MET A 1 7.39 12.37 1.07
C MET A 1 7.58 11.92 2.51
N VAL A 2 7.44 10.62 2.79
CA VAL A 2 7.61 10.03 4.13
C VAL A 2 8.70 8.97 4.04
N LEU A 3 9.67 8.99 4.96
CA LEU A 3 10.78 8.04 5.02
C LEU A 3 10.73 7.28 6.34
N ALA A 4 10.72 5.95 6.28
CA ALA A 4 10.76 5.09 7.45
C ALA A 4 11.84 4.02 7.27
N THR A 5 12.62 3.77 8.32
CA THR A 5 13.71 2.78 8.32
C THR A 5 13.39 1.64 9.27
N GLY A 6 13.62 0.40 8.86
CA GLY A 6 13.54 -0.78 9.73
C GLY A 6 14.92 -1.37 10.01
N ARG A 7 15.12 -1.97 11.18
CA ARG A 7 16.39 -2.63 11.55
C ARG A 7 16.61 -3.98 10.84
N ALA A 8 15.57 -4.57 10.29
CA ALA A 8 15.63 -5.81 9.53
C ALA A 8 14.69 -5.74 8.31
N THR A 9 15.05 -6.47 7.26
CA THR A 9 14.30 -6.55 6.00
C THR A 9 12.87 -7.06 6.22
N TRP A 10 12.66 -8.00 7.16
CA TRP A 10 11.33 -8.51 7.51
C TRP A 10 10.43 -7.43 8.12
N HIS A 11 10.98 -6.57 9.00
CA HIS A 11 10.21 -5.49 9.64
C HIS A 11 9.74 -4.49 8.59
N VAL A 12 10.60 -4.15 7.62
CA VAL A 12 10.26 -3.24 6.52
C VAL A 12 9.16 -3.84 5.64
N LYS A 13 9.24 -5.14 5.32
CA LYS A 13 8.20 -5.86 4.57
C LYS A 13 6.85 -5.81 5.28
N ASN A 14 6.81 -6.10 6.58
CA ASN A 14 5.55 -6.11 7.33
C ASN A 14 4.93 -4.71 7.46
N ILE A 15 5.75 -3.66 7.66
CA ILE A 15 5.26 -2.28 7.68
C ILE A 15 4.71 -1.89 6.32
N ALA A 16 5.40 -2.24 5.23
CA ALA A 16 4.95 -1.97 3.88
C ALA A 16 3.61 -2.67 3.57
N GLN A 17 3.48 -3.95 3.93
CA GLN A 17 2.23 -4.71 3.76
C GLN A 17 1.07 -4.09 4.55
N ALA A 18 1.31 -3.64 5.79
CA ALA A 18 0.28 -2.98 6.59
C ALA A 18 -0.17 -1.64 5.98
N LEU A 19 0.76 -0.89 5.37
CA LEU A 19 0.44 0.36 4.66
C LEU A 19 -0.37 0.10 3.38
N ILE A 20 0.02 -0.89 2.60
CA ILE A 20 -0.71 -1.32 1.39
C ILE A 20 -2.13 -1.75 1.76
N TYR A 21 -2.29 -2.54 2.83
CA TYR A 21 -3.61 -2.97 3.31
C TYR A 21 -4.51 -1.78 3.66
N LYS A 22 -3.98 -0.79 4.40
CA LYS A 22 -4.73 0.43 4.72
C LYS A 22 -5.03 1.29 3.49
N ALA A 23 -4.12 1.32 2.51
CA ALA A 23 -4.31 2.05 1.26
C ALA A 23 -5.40 1.40 0.39
N ALA A 24 -5.40 0.07 0.29
CA ALA A 24 -6.41 -0.71 -0.43
C ALA A 24 -7.81 -0.52 0.19
N GLN A 25 -7.91 -0.44 1.52
CA GLN A 25 -9.17 -0.11 2.20
C GLN A 25 -9.71 1.28 1.86
N ARG A 26 -8.85 2.21 1.43
CA ARG A 26 -9.22 3.59 1.06
C ARG A 26 -9.29 3.78 -0.45
N VAL A 27 -9.39 2.70 -1.23
CA VAL A 27 -9.56 2.71 -2.69
C VAL A 27 -8.39 3.40 -3.42
N VAL A 28 -7.19 3.29 -2.86
CA VAL A 28 -5.94 3.73 -3.49
C VAL A 28 -5.25 2.50 -4.07
N LEU A 29 -4.75 2.59 -5.32
CA LEU A 29 -3.92 1.56 -5.94
C LEU A 29 -2.43 1.88 -5.67
N PRO A 30 -1.82 1.35 -4.59
CA PRO A 30 -0.40 1.57 -4.35
C PRO A 30 0.44 0.78 -5.35
N THR A 31 1.37 1.43 -6.03
CA THR A 31 2.46 0.72 -6.73
C THR A 31 3.61 0.50 -5.75
N VAL A 32 4.18 -0.71 -5.77
CA VAL A 32 5.19 -1.16 -4.82
C VAL A 32 6.43 -1.59 -5.59
N GLU A 33 7.55 -0.91 -5.34
CA GLU A 33 8.83 -1.23 -5.95
C GLU A 33 9.85 -1.69 -4.92
N GLY A 34 10.80 -2.53 -5.34
CA GLY A 34 11.94 -2.96 -4.52
C GLY A 34 11.65 -4.09 -3.51
N GLN A 35 10.43 -4.66 -3.51
CA GLN A 35 10.03 -5.70 -2.55
C GLN A 35 10.90 -6.98 -2.61
N GLU A 36 11.38 -7.34 -3.81
CA GLU A 36 12.18 -8.54 -4.07
C GLU A 36 13.63 -8.39 -3.56
N GLY A 37 14.22 -7.20 -3.71
CA GLY A 37 15.59 -6.90 -3.27
C GLY A 37 15.74 -6.65 -1.77
N GLY A 38 14.64 -6.44 -1.04
CA GLY A 38 14.58 -6.41 0.43
C GLY A 38 15.32 -5.27 1.15
N LYS A 39 16.13 -4.46 0.43
CA LYS A 39 16.91 -3.36 0.98
C LYS A 39 16.09 -2.09 1.19
N TRP A 40 15.10 -1.86 0.33
CA TRP A 40 14.22 -0.70 0.35
C TRP A 40 12.91 -1.05 -0.33
N ILE A 41 11.81 -0.44 0.13
CA ILE A 41 10.49 -0.58 -0.47
C ILE A 41 9.98 0.82 -0.71
N VAL A 42 9.66 1.13 -1.96
CA VAL A 42 9.00 2.39 -2.33
C VAL A 42 7.54 2.07 -2.55
N ILE A 43 6.67 2.79 -1.85
CA ILE A 43 5.22 2.72 -2.03
C ILE A 43 4.80 4.07 -2.58
N ASP A 44 4.47 4.10 -3.87
CA ASP A 44 3.85 5.26 -4.46
C ASP A 44 2.33 5.05 -4.44
N SER A 45 1.67 5.89 -3.65
CA SER A 45 0.21 5.88 -3.49
C SER A 45 -0.36 6.99 -4.36
N VAL A 46 -0.58 6.70 -5.64
CA VAL A 46 -1.37 7.59 -6.50
C VAL A 46 -2.80 7.58 -5.99
N PHE A 47 -3.31 8.74 -5.54
CA PHE A 47 -4.70 8.88 -5.13
C PHE A 47 -5.60 8.80 -6.38
N THR A 48 -5.89 7.60 -6.84
CA THR A 48 -6.97 7.36 -7.79
C THR A 48 -8.26 7.41 -7.00
N MET A 49 -9.08 8.44 -7.18
CA MET A 49 -10.51 8.35 -6.88
C MET A 49 -11.11 7.31 -7.83
N SER A 50 -10.91 6.03 -7.58
CA SER A 50 -11.85 5.03 -8.09
C SER A 50 -13.08 5.20 -7.23
N ALA A 51 -14.17 5.66 -7.86
CA ALA A 51 -15.49 5.59 -7.28
C ALA A 51 -15.67 4.19 -6.70
N GLN A 52 -16.06 4.13 -5.43
CA GLN A 52 -16.67 2.93 -4.91
C GLN A 52 -17.99 2.83 -5.66
N GLU A 53 -17.99 2.13 -6.79
CA GLU A 53 -19.21 1.55 -7.36
C GLU A 53 -19.59 0.42 -6.40
N SER A 54 -20.11 0.83 -5.23
CA SER A 54 -20.90 -0.02 -4.38
C SER A 54 -22.21 -0.18 -5.11
N ASP A 55 -22.24 -1.17 -6.00
CA ASP A 55 -23.44 -1.71 -6.60
C ASP A 55 -24.51 -1.82 -5.51
N SER A 56 -25.49 -0.95 -5.66
CA SER A 56 -26.84 -1.16 -5.21
C SER A 56 -27.31 -2.54 -5.70
N SER A 57 -27.64 -3.43 -4.78
CA SER A 57 -28.81 -4.26 -5.00
C SER A 57 -29.48 -4.57 -3.67
N CYS A 58 -30.63 -3.93 -3.53
CA CYS A 58 -31.73 -4.27 -2.65
C CYS A 58 -32.06 -5.78 -2.76
N SER A 59 -32.11 -6.49 -1.62
CA SER A 59 -33.05 -7.57 -1.29
C SER A 59 -32.83 -8.02 0.15
#